data_AF-A0A356AUX0-F1
#
_entry.id   AF-A0A356AUX0-F1
#
_cell.length_a   1.000
_cell.length_b   1.000
_cell.length_c   1.000
_cell.angle_alpha   90.00
_cell.angle_beta   90.00
_cell.angle_gamma   90.00
#
_symmetry.space_group_name_H-M   'P 1'
#
loop_
_entity.id
_entity.type
_entity.pdbx_description
1 polymer ?
#
loop_
_entity_poly.entity_id
_entity_poly.type
_entity_poly.pdbx_seq_one_letter_code
_entity_poly.pdbx_strand_id
1 'polypeptide(L)' 'MNSYAWVLEPDENYEVLNNRHDTGYKYLLSVKRVFVQLLRSFVRQSWVNNIDEDNVENINKSFILN' A
#
# COMPACT_ATOMS: atom_id res chain seq x y z
N MET A 1 8.83 -19.16 13.37
CA MET A 1 7.54 -18.72 12.78
C MET A 1 7.69 -17.26 12.40
N ASN A 2 7.81 -16.97 11.10
CA ASN A 2 8.10 -15.62 10.61
C ASN A 2 6.78 -14.89 10.33
N SER A 3 6.54 -13.78 11.01
CA SER A 3 5.24 -13.10 11.13
C SER A 3 4.81 -12.27 9.91
N TYR A 4 5.33 -12.58 8.72
CA TYR A 4 5.09 -11.81 7.49
C TYR A 4 4.63 -12.66 6.30
N ALA A 5 4.19 -13.90 6.54
CA ALA A 5 3.74 -14.83 5.49
C ALA A 5 2.51 -14.35 4.68
N TRP A 6 1.81 -13.31 5.12
CA TRP A 6 0.67 -12.73 4.39
C TRP A 6 1.06 -11.66 3.36
N VAL A 7 2.36 -11.35 3.21
CA VAL A 7 2.85 -10.27 2.34
C VAL A 7 3.46 -10.79 1.04
N LEU A 8 3.69 -12.10 0.90
CA LEU A 8 4.21 -12.77 -0.29
C LEU A 8 3.51 -14.15 -0.31
N GLU A 9 2.75 -14.60 -1.29
CA GLU A 9 2.88 -14.51 -2.74
C GLU A 9 1.47 -14.58 -3.37
N PRO A 10 1.20 -13.95 -4.52
CA PRO A 10 0.03 -14.30 -5.30
C PRO A 10 0.12 -15.80 -5.63
N ASP A 11 -0.93 -16.57 -5.35
CA ASP A 11 -0.94 -17.99 -5.71
C ASP A 11 -0.74 -18.16 -7.23
N GLU A 12 -0.27 -19.32 -7.67
CA GLU A 12 0.02 -19.64 -9.09
C GLU A 12 -1.16 -19.35 -10.06
N ASN A 13 -2.36 -19.09 -9.55
CA ASN A 13 -3.58 -18.73 -10.27
C ASN A 13 -3.99 -17.25 -10.13
N TYR A 14 -3.11 -16.35 -9.71
CA TYR A 14 -3.41 -14.91 -9.75
C TYR A 14 -3.45 -14.45 -11.20
N GLU A 15 -4.63 -14.50 -11.82
CA GLU A 15 -4.84 -14.02 -13.18
C GLU A 15 -4.55 -12.51 -13.25
N VAL A 16 -3.34 -12.19 -13.72
CA VAL A 16 -2.80 -10.83 -13.98
C VAL A 16 -3.63 -10.04 -15.02
N LEU A 17 -4.68 -10.64 -15.59
CA LEU A 17 -5.25 -10.23 -16.87
C LEU A 17 -6.06 -8.93 -16.84
N ASN A 18 -6.34 -8.31 -15.68
CA ASN A 18 -7.14 -7.08 -15.66
C ASN A 18 -6.91 -6.14 -14.46
N ASN A 19 -5.64 -5.80 -14.21
CA ASN A 19 -5.18 -4.85 -13.18
C ASN A 19 -5.54 -3.37 -13.47
N ARG A 20 -6.73 -3.11 -14.02
CA ARG A 20 -7.19 -1.77 -14.42
C ARG A 20 -7.20 -0.77 -13.25
N HIS A 21 -7.33 -1.27 -12.02
CA HIS A 21 -7.37 -0.45 -10.81
C HIS A 21 -6.00 -0.27 -10.19
N ASP A 22 -5.03 -1.15 -10.47
CA ASP A 22 -3.70 -1.12 -9.85
C ASP A 22 -2.93 0.13 -10.21
N THR A 23 -3.05 0.61 -11.44
CA THR A 23 -2.42 1.88 -11.85
C THR A 23 -3.03 3.05 -11.06
N GLY A 24 -4.35 3.04 -10.85
CA GLY A 24 -5.05 4.04 -10.07
C GLY A 24 -4.65 4.02 -8.60
N TYR A 25 -4.58 2.82 -7.99
CA TYR A 25 -4.13 2.66 -6.61
C TYR A 25 -2.66 3.00 -6.43
N LYS A 26 -1.79 2.60 -7.36
CA LYS A 26 -0.37 2.96 -7.35
C LYS A 26 -0.19 4.48 -7.37
N TYR A 27 -0.96 5.19 -8.18
CA TYR A 27 -0.95 6.66 -8.21
C TYR A 27 -1.54 7.28 -6.93
N LEU A 28 -2.70 6.78 -6.47
CA LEU A 28 -3.36 7.30 -5.27
C LEU A 28 -2.47 7.17 -4.02
N LEU A 29 -1.79 6.03 -3.87
CA LEU A 29 -0.92 5.71 -2.74
C LEU A 29 0.49 6.31 -2.87
N SER A 30 0.90 6.80 -4.03
CA SER A 30 2.18 7.50 -4.19
C SER A 30 2.12 8.96 -3.71
N VAL A 31 0.92 9.55 -3.62
CA VAL A 31 0.72 10.90 -3.09
C VAL A 31 0.69 10.85 -1.56
N LYS A 32 1.78 11.27 -0.90
CA LYS A 32 1.96 11.22 0.56
C LYS A 32 0.75 11.78 1.33
N ARG A 33 0.28 12.97 0.94
CA ARG A 33 -0.90 13.60 1.55
C ARG A 33 -2.14 12.71 1.53
N VAL A 34 -2.43 12.11 0.37
CA VAL A 34 -3.61 11.25 0.21
C VAL A 34 -3.44 9.98 1.03
N PHE A 35 -2.25 9.39 1.00
CA PHE A 35 -1.94 8.21 1.81
C PHE A 35 -2.14 8.46 3.32
N VAL A 36 -1.61 9.55 3.86
CA VAL A 36 -1.78 9.93 5.28
C VAL A 36 -3.24 10.22 5.61
N GLN A 37 -3.98 10.90 4.72
CA GLN A 37 -5.41 11.14 4.91
C GLN A 37 -6.21 9.83 4.97
N LEU A 38 -5.95 8.89 4.06
CA LEU A 38 -6.59 7.57 4.09
C LEU A 38 -6.32 6.85 5.40
N LEU A 39 -5.07 6.85 5.88
CA LEU A 39 -4.74 6.24 7.18
C LEU A 39 -5.58 6.88 8.31
N ARG A 40 -5.62 8.21 8.40
CA ARG A 40 -6.38 8.92 9.45
C ARG A 40 -7.89 8.68 9.36
N SER A 41 -8.44 8.50 8.16
CA SER A 41 -9.88 8.28 7.96
C SER A 41 -10.31 6.85 8.27
N PHE A 42 -9.48 5.85 8.00
CA PHE A 42 -9.88 4.43 8.06
C PHE A 42 -9.24 3.66 9.22
N VAL A 43 -8.08 4.08 9.73
CA VAL A 43 -7.35 3.36 10.78
C VAL A 43 -7.66 3.97 12.15
N ARG A 44 -8.37 3.21 12.98
CA ARG A 44 -8.75 3.60 14.36
C ARG A 44 -7.62 3.36 15.35
N GLN A 45 -6.46 3.97 15.11
CA GLN A 45 -5.30 3.89 15.99
C GLN A 45 -4.77 5.29 16.29
N SER A 46 -4.49 5.58 17.56
CA SER A 46 -4.10 6.92 18.01
C SER A 46 -2.81 7.42 17.37
N TRP A 47 -1.86 6.53 17.11
CA TRP A 47 -0.56 6.86 16.50
C TRP A 47 -0.69 7.44 15.09
N VAL A 48 -1.77 7.11 14.36
CA VAL A 48 -1.98 7.56 12.98
C VAL A 48 -2.17 9.08 12.90
N ASN A 49 -2.71 9.69 13.96
CA ASN A 49 -2.86 11.13 14.05
C ASN A 49 -1.52 11.87 14.22
N ASN A 50 -0.48 11.16 14.67
CA ASN A 50 0.85 11.71 14.91
C ASN A 50 1.80 11.51 13.73
N ILE A 51 1.34 10.93 12.62
CA ILE A 51 2.15 10.82 11.40
C ILE A 51 2.39 12.21 10.86
N ASP A 52 3.67 12.58 10.75
CA ASP A 52 4.13 13.74 10.01
C ASP A 52 4.34 13.35 8.54
N GLU A 53 3.69 14.07 7.62
CA GLU A 53 3.72 13.78 6.19
C GLU A 53 5.14 13.87 5.61
N ASP A 54 5.96 14.78 6.13
CA ASP A 54 7.34 14.98 5.67
C ASP A 54 8.23 13.77 5.96
N ASN A 55 7.89 13.00 7.00
CA ASN A 55 8.62 11.79 7.42
C ASN A 55 8.13 10.51 6.72
N VAL A 56 7.15 10.59 5.82
CA VAL A 56 6.65 9.42 5.07
C VAL A 56 7.51 9.21 3.82
N GLU A 57 8.01 8.00 3.62
CA GLU A 57 8.76 7.61 2.42
C GLU A 57 7.96 6.61 1.57
N ASN A 58 7.87 6.86 0.26
CA ASN A 58 7.34 5.89 -0.68
C ASN A 58 8.45 4.94 -1.09
N ILE A 59 8.34 3.68 -0.71
CA ILE A 59 9.28 2.64 -1.13
C ILE A 59 8.89 2.21 -2.55
N ASN A 60 9.68 2.60 -3.54
CA ASN A 60 9.44 2.26 -4.95
C ASN A 60 9.80 0.80 -5.23
N LYS A 61 8.98 -0.13 -4.70
CA LYS A 61 9.02 -1.55 -5.03
C LYS A 61 7.76 -1.90 -5.83
N SER A 62 7.97 -2.51 -7.00
CA SER A 62 6.89 -3.12 -7.75
C SER A 62 6.77 -4.57 -7.29
N PHE A 63 5.69 -4.91 -6.60
CA PHE A 63 5.31 -6.30 -6.32
C PHE A 63 4.51 -6.93 -7.47
N ILE A 64 4.40 -6.22 -8.60
CA ILE A 64 3.93 -6.79 -9.85
C ILE A 64 5.02 -7.78 -10.29
N LEU A 65 4.77 -9.06 -10.02
CA LEU A 65 5.54 -10.16 -10.59
C LEU A 65 5.32 -10.14 -12.10
N ASN A 66 6.41 -9.97 -12.85
CA ASN A 66 6.43 -10.20 -14.30
C ASN A 66 6.59 -11.69 -14.58
#